data_AF-A0A942N4G6-F1
#
_entry.id   AF-A0A942N4G6-F1
#
_cell.length_a   1.000
_cell.length_b   1.000
_cell.length_c   1.000
_cell.angle_alpha   90.00
_cell.angle_beta   90.00
_cell.angle_gamma   90.00
#
_symmetry.space_group_name_H-M   'P 1'
#
loop_
_entity.id
_entity.type
_entity.pdbx_description
1 polymer ?
#
loop_
_entity_poly.entity_id
_entity_poly.type
_entity_poly.pdbx_seq_one_letter_code
_entity_poly.pdbx_strand_id
1 'polypeptide(L)'
;MEKTSTRREFLKLGCKSIAGAAVSMTVLGFLGYSNAADVTGFPLATGLLISDGSRCTGCRRCELVCTMFNDGKADPKTARLQVGRNYNFGRDGITAAYRNGGAGVFGNFMVTADTCKQCKEPACAAACPVGAIQPQAKTGTRVVNESKCVGCGACVGACPWSVIAVDAETKKSKKCVLCYQCVKNCPTGSLKLIPWQEVKAAVRRNA
;
A
#
# COMPACT_ATOMS: atom_id res chain seq x y z
N MET A 1 0.30 44.95 -20.82
CA MET A 1 -0.51 43.83 -21.35
C MET A 1 0.34 42.57 -21.28
N GLU A 2 0.19 41.77 -20.22
CA GLU A 2 0.85 40.47 -20.12
C GLU A 2 0.16 39.48 -21.07
N LYS A 3 0.93 38.94 -22.02
CA LYS A 3 0.47 37.86 -22.90
C LYS A 3 0.51 36.55 -22.10
N THR A 4 -0.66 36.04 -21.71
CA THR A 4 -0.82 34.70 -21.13
C THR A 4 -0.67 33.66 -22.25
N SER A 5 0.51 33.04 -22.36
CA SER A 5 0.70 31.94 -23.31
C SER A 5 -0.10 30.72 -22.86
N THR A 6 -0.80 30.07 -23.79
CA THR A 6 -1.66 28.93 -23.46
C THR A 6 -0.85 27.63 -23.36
N ARG A 7 -1.34 26.63 -22.61
CA ARG A 7 -0.71 25.30 -22.44
C ARG A 7 -0.26 24.64 -23.76
N ARG A 8 -0.97 24.94 -24.85
CA ARG A 8 -0.67 24.44 -26.20
C ARG A 8 0.55 25.12 -26.83
N GLU A 9 0.81 26.38 -26.51
CA GLU A 9 2.02 27.10 -26.96
C GLU A 9 3.26 26.60 -26.23
N PHE A 10 3.15 26.31 -24.92
CA PHE A 10 4.23 25.72 -24.14
C PHE A 10 4.66 24.34 -24.70
N LEU A 11 3.69 23.49 -25.05
CA LEU A 11 3.96 22.19 -25.69
C LEU A 11 4.58 22.33 -27.09
N LYS A 12 4.18 23.33 -27.87
CA LYS A 12 4.79 23.61 -29.18
C LYS A 12 6.21 24.17 -29.07
N LEU A 13 6.52 24.90 -28.00
CA LEU A 13 7.88 25.36 -27.71
C LEU A 13 8.79 24.16 -27.36
N GLY A 14 8.28 23.20 -26.58
CA GLY A 14 8.99 21.99 -26.21
C GLY A 14 9.34 21.05 -27.38
N CYS A 15 8.54 21.02 -28.45
CA CYS A 15 8.80 20.17 -29.62
C CYS A 15 9.67 20.81 -30.71
N LYS A 16 9.90 22.13 -30.66
CA LYS A 16 10.68 22.86 -31.68
C LYS A 16 12.15 23.08 -31.29
N SER A 17 12.54 22.69 -30.08
CA SER A 17 13.95 22.53 -29.72
C SER A 17 14.47 21.23 -30.33
N ILE A 18 15.13 21.34 -31.49
CA ILE A 18 15.97 20.27 -32.06
C ILE A 18 17.22 20.16 -31.18
N ALA A 19 17.02 19.61 -30.00
CA ALA A 19 17.98 19.09 -29.04
C ALA A 19 17.09 18.48 -27.95
N GLY A 20 16.57 17.28 -28.23
CA GLY A 20 15.96 16.47 -27.18
C GLY A 20 16.90 16.48 -25.98
N ALA A 21 16.34 16.72 -24.81
CA ALA A 21 17.07 16.88 -23.56
C ALA A 21 17.84 15.60 -23.18
N ALA A 22 18.91 15.30 -23.89
CA ALA A 22 20.11 14.67 -23.34
C ALA A 22 20.84 15.79 -22.60
N VAL A 23 20.25 16.28 -21.50
CA VAL A 23 21.00 17.06 -20.54
C VAL A 23 22.05 16.11 -20.01
N SER A 24 23.29 16.29 -20.48
CA SER A 24 24.43 15.49 -20.05
C SER A 24 24.46 15.45 -18.53
N MET A 25 24.77 14.29 -17.94
CA MET A 25 24.85 14.10 -16.48
C MET A 25 25.76 15.14 -15.81
N THR A 26 26.72 15.70 -16.55
CA THR A 26 27.58 16.80 -16.12
C THR A 26 26.81 18.10 -15.85
N VAL A 27 25.80 18.41 -16.67
CA VAL A 27 24.96 19.63 -16.52
C VAL A 27 24.01 19.48 -15.34
N LEU A 28 23.47 18.29 -15.10
CA LEU A 28 22.66 18.00 -13.89
C LEU A 28 23.50 18.15 -12.60
N GLY A 29 24.74 17.65 -12.62
CA GLY A 29 25.68 17.80 -11.50
C GLY A 29 26.02 19.27 -11.20
N PHE A 30 26.18 20.10 -12.24
CA PHE A 30 26.44 21.55 -12.07
C PHE A 30 25.27 22.32 -11.46
N LEU A 31 24.04 21.86 -11.65
CA LEU A 31 22.82 22.46 -11.07
C LEU A 31 22.50 21.93 -9.66
N GLY A 32 23.42 21.20 -9.03
CA GLY A 32 23.23 20.61 -7.70
C GLY A 32 22.31 19.39 -7.68
N TYR A 33 21.85 18.91 -8.85
CA TYR A 33 21.17 17.64 -8.98
C TYR A 33 22.21 16.52 -9.00
N SER A 34 22.64 16.12 -7.80
CA SER A 34 23.39 14.88 -7.62
C SER A 34 22.48 13.69 -7.95
N ASN A 35 23.11 12.59 -8.40
CA ASN A 35 22.44 11.34 -8.75
C ASN A 35 21.22 11.09 -7.87
N ALA A 36 20.12 10.67 -8.49
CA ALA A 36 18.98 10.08 -7.77
C ALA A 36 19.58 9.21 -6.67
N ALA A 37 19.41 9.64 -5.41
CA ALA A 37 19.96 8.97 -4.25
C ALA A 37 19.79 7.48 -4.49
N ASP A 38 20.90 6.72 -4.45
CA ASP A 38 20.86 5.27 -4.57
C ASP A 38 19.60 4.80 -3.86
N VAL A 39 18.65 4.26 -4.62
CA VAL A 39 17.42 3.74 -4.03
C VAL A 39 17.87 2.48 -3.33
N THR A 40 18.45 2.64 -2.14
CA THR A 40 18.74 1.56 -1.22
C THR A 40 17.36 1.03 -0.88
N GLY A 41 16.93 0.01 -1.62
CA GLY A 41 15.60 -0.56 -1.47
C GLY A 41 15.34 -0.88 -0.01
N PHE A 42 14.10 -0.71 0.44
CA PHE A 42 13.77 -0.99 1.84
C PHE A 42 14.18 -2.44 2.16
N PRO A 43 14.81 -2.71 3.32
CA PRO A 43 15.19 -4.06 3.71
C PRO A 43 13.96 -4.95 3.68
N LEU A 44 14.06 -6.23 3.29
CA LEU A 44 12.92 -7.12 3.28
C LEU A 44 12.32 -7.22 4.69
N ALA A 45 10.99 -7.17 4.79
CA ALA A 45 10.32 -7.36 6.07
C ALA A 45 10.53 -8.81 6.56
N THR A 46 10.26 -9.11 7.83
CA THR A 46 10.39 -10.47 8.37
C THR A 46 9.42 -11.46 7.72
N GLY A 47 8.24 -11.01 7.31
CA GLY A 47 7.24 -11.87 6.69
C GLY A 47 6.18 -11.11 5.91
N LEU A 48 5.23 -11.88 5.40
CA LEU A 48 4.07 -11.42 4.65
C LEU A 48 2.78 -11.90 5.33
N LEU A 49 1.82 -11.00 5.50
CA LEU A 49 0.47 -11.34 5.93
C LEU A 49 -0.35 -11.75 4.70
N ILE A 50 -0.82 -12.99 4.66
CA ILE A 50 -1.61 -13.56 3.55
C ILE A 50 -3.02 -13.89 4.05
N SER A 51 -4.00 -13.69 3.18
CA SER A 51 -5.40 -14.07 3.38
C SER A 51 -5.73 -15.22 2.43
N ASP A 52 -6.21 -16.31 2.98
CA ASP A 52 -6.77 -17.46 2.27
C ASP A 52 -8.28 -17.26 2.10
N GLY A 53 -8.69 -16.93 0.88
CA GLY A 53 -10.09 -16.66 0.54
C GLY A 53 -11.00 -17.88 0.69
N SER A 54 -10.46 -19.10 0.57
CA SER A 54 -11.24 -20.34 0.72
C SER A 54 -11.73 -20.58 2.15
N ARG A 55 -11.07 -19.92 3.13
CA ARG A 55 -11.37 -20.06 4.57
C ARG A 55 -12.00 -18.79 5.16
N CYS A 56 -12.05 -17.70 4.41
CA CYS A 56 -12.53 -16.43 4.92
C CYS A 56 -14.05 -16.39 4.87
N THR A 57 -14.69 -16.22 6.03
CA THR A 57 -16.15 -16.07 6.14
C THR A 57 -16.62 -14.61 6.11
N GLY A 58 -15.69 -13.66 5.95
CA GLY A 58 -16.03 -12.25 5.95
C GLY A 58 -16.48 -11.68 7.30
N CYS A 59 -16.22 -12.36 8.44
CA CYS A 59 -16.71 -11.95 9.77
C CYS A 59 -16.17 -10.60 10.32
N ARG A 60 -15.19 -9.98 9.65
CA ARG A 60 -14.60 -8.66 9.99
C ARG A 60 -13.95 -8.55 11.38
N ARG A 61 -13.86 -9.63 12.17
CA ARG A 61 -13.19 -9.65 13.48
C ARG A 61 -11.75 -9.15 13.41
N CYS A 62 -11.04 -9.47 12.32
CA CYS A 62 -9.67 -9.06 12.11
C CYS A 62 -9.50 -7.53 11.92
N GLU A 63 -10.54 -6.83 11.44
CA GLU A 63 -10.55 -5.36 11.36
C GLU A 63 -10.72 -4.76 12.76
N LEU A 64 -11.69 -5.26 13.54
CA LEU A 64 -11.95 -4.82 14.91
C LEU A 64 -10.75 -5.04 15.83
N VAL A 65 -10.21 -6.26 15.85
CA VAL A 65 -9.02 -6.58 16.66
C VAL A 65 -7.83 -5.71 16.27
N CYS A 66 -7.69 -5.37 14.98
CA CYS A 66 -6.59 -4.51 14.54
C CYS A 66 -6.66 -3.13 15.18
N THR A 67 -7.81 -2.46 15.15
CA THR A 67 -7.93 -1.10 15.70
C THR A 67 -8.04 -1.09 17.20
N MET A 68 -8.68 -2.09 17.81
CA MET A 68 -8.70 -2.23 19.27
C MET A 68 -7.29 -2.39 19.84
N PHE A 69 -6.45 -3.24 19.22
CA PHE A 69 -5.11 -3.48 19.71
C PHE A 69 -4.13 -2.33 19.44
N ASN A 70 -4.18 -1.72 18.26
CA ASN A 70 -3.17 -0.72 17.87
C ASN A 70 -3.59 0.72 18.19
N ASP A 71 -4.90 1.00 18.26
CA ASP A 71 -5.42 2.36 18.38
C ASP A 71 -6.42 2.50 19.55
N GLY A 72 -6.75 1.44 20.28
CA GLY A 72 -7.66 1.49 21.42
C GLY A 72 -9.13 1.75 21.05
N LYS A 73 -9.51 1.58 19.78
CA LYS A 73 -10.87 1.92 19.28
C LYS A 73 -11.47 0.84 18.40
N ALA A 74 -12.80 0.76 18.38
CA ALA A 74 -13.56 -0.16 17.52
C ALA A 74 -13.94 0.50 16.19
N ASP A 75 -12.93 0.79 15.35
CA ASP A 75 -13.14 1.44 14.04
C ASP A 75 -12.60 0.58 12.89
N PRO A 76 -13.44 -0.21 12.20
CA PRO A 76 -12.99 -1.02 11.07
C PRO A 76 -12.46 -0.21 9.88
N LYS A 77 -12.87 1.06 9.71
CA LYS A 77 -12.47 1.88 8.55
C LYS A 77 -10.98 2.25 8.59
N THR A 78 -10.41 2.37 9.78
CA THR A 78 -8.99 2.67 9.99
C THR A 78 -8.14 1.42 10.24
N ALA A 79 -8.74 0.22 10.14
CA ALA A 79 -8.01 -1.03 10.28
C ALA A 79 -6.92 -1.17 9.21
N ARG A 80 -5.78 -1.75 9.63
CA ARG A 80 -4.57 -1.91 8.82
C ARG A 80 -4.62 -3.11 7.84
N LEU A 81 -5.82 -3.67 7.67
CA LEU A 81 -6.26 -4.67 6.70
C LEU A 81 -7.77 -4.47 6.48
N GLN A 82 -8.30 -4.90 5.34
CA GLN A 82 -9.68 -4.59 4.95
C GLN A 82 -10.40 -5.80 4.35
N VAL A 83 -11.51 -6.20 4.96
CA VAL A 83 -12.49 -7.19 4.48
C VAL A 83 -13.68 -6.46 3.87
N GLY A 84 -14.16 -5.39 4.51
CA GLY A 84 -15.44 -4.73 4.15
C GLY A 84 -15.51 -4.28 2.68
N ARG A 85 -14.38 -3.84 2.12
CA ARG A 85 -14.24 -3.42 0.71
C ARG A 85 -14.52 -4.55 -0.30
N ASN A 86 -14.23 -5.80 0.07
CA ASN A 86 -14.37 -6.97 -0.80
C ASN A 86 -15.59 -7.83 -0.44
N TYR A 87 -16.35 -7.45 0.58
CA TYR A 87 -17.41 -8.29 1.14
C TYR A 87 -18.54 -8.54 0.12
N ASN A 88 -19.01 -7.48 -0.55
CA ASN A 88 -20.16 -7.56 -1.45
C ASN A 88 -19.79 -8.02 -2.86
N PHE A 89 -18.83 -7.33 -3.49
CA PHE A 89 -18.50 -7.49 -4.92
C PHE A 89 -17.08 -8.02 -5.15
N GLY A 90 -16.40 -8.49 -4.10
CA GLY A 90 -15.03 -8.91 -4.20
C GLY A 90 -14.08 -7.74 -4.47
N ARG A 91 -12.83 -8.09 -4.78
CA ARG A 91 -11.75 -7.13 -5.02
C ARG A 91 -11.89 -6.38 -6.35
N ASP A 92 -12.49 -7.04 -7.34
CA ASP A 92 -12.65 -6.50 -8.70
C ASP A 92 -13.84 -5.54 -8.82
N GLY A 93 -14.65 -5.44 -7.78
CA GLY A 93 -15.75 -4.50 -7.68
C GLY A 93 -16.98 -4.91 -8.48
N ILE A 94 -17.92 -3.97 -8.62
CA ILE A 94 -19.27 -4.23 -9.14
C ILE A 94 -19.29 -4.76 -10.58
N THR A 95 -18.27 -4.44 -11.38
CA THR A 95 -18.17 -4.82 -12.79
C THR A 95 -17.97 -6.33 -12.99
N ALA A 96 -17.47 -7.02 -11.96
CA ALA A 96 -17.30 -8.48 -11.96
C ALA A 96 -18.51 -9.23 -11.36
N ALA A 97 -19.49 -8.56 -10.78
CA ALA A 97 -20.53 -9.18 -9.96
C ALA A 97 -21.43 -10.20 -10.70
N TYR A 98 -21.94 -11.20 -9.94
CA TYR A 98 -22.89 -12.29 -10.23
C TYR A 98 -22.86 -12.98 -11.61
N ARG A 99 -23.03 -12.23 -12.71
CA ARG A 99 -23.09 -12.76 -14.08
C ARG A 99 -21.70 -13.03 -14.70
N ASN A 100 -20.64 -12.43 -14.17
CA ASN A 100 -19.29 -12.49 -14.74
C ASN A 100 -18.28 -13.27 -13.88
N GLY A 101 -18.74 -14.08 -12.91
CA GLY A 101 -17.85 -14.90 -12.08
C GLY A 101 -17.05 -14.14 -11.00
N GLY A 102 -17.43 -12.91 -10.69
CA GLY A 102 -16.77 -12.10 -9.66
C GLY A 102 -16.92 -12.63 -8.24
N ALA A 103 -16.10 -12.07 -7.35
CA ALA A 103 -16.02 -12.46 -5.96
C ALA A 103 -17.03 -11.73 -5.05
N GLY A 104 -17.05 -12.07 -3.76
CA GLY A 104 -17.94 -11.49 -2.76
C GLY A 104 -19.31 -12.17 -2.65
N VAL A 105 -20.14 -11.70 -1.71
CA VAL A 105 -21.46 -12.26 -1.40
C VAL A 105 -22.44 -12.17 -2.56
N PHE A 106 -22.29 -11.18 -3.45
CA PHE A 106 -23.10 -11.08 -4.67
C PHE A 106 -22.43 -11.75 -5.89
N GLY A 107 -21.39 -12.56 -5.67
CA GLY A 107 -20.65 -13.29 -6.68
C GLY A 107 -20.55 -14.77 -6.32
N ASN A 108 -19.33 -15.31 -6.38
CA ASN A 108 -19.03 -16.70 -6.03
C ASN A 108 -18.82 -16.95 -4.52
N PHE A 109 -19.27 -16.04 -3.65
CA PHE A 109 -19.10 -16.07 -2.20
C PHE A 109 -17.65 -16.05 -1.70
N MET A 110 -16.66 -15.87 -2.58
CA MET A 110 -15.26 -15.74 -2.18
C MET A 110 -15.03 -14.36 -1.56
N VAL A 111 -14.84 -14.31 -0.25
CA VAL A 111 -14.44 -13.09 0.47
C VAL A 111 -12.97 -13.21 0.83
N THR A 112 -12.22 -12.11 0.82
CA THR A 112 -10.82 -12.10 1.26
C THR A 112 -10.47 -10.80 1.96
N ALA A 113 -9.58 -10.87 2.94
CA ALA A 113 -9.00 -9.70 3.56
C ALA A 113 -7.86 -9.16 2.69
N ASP A 114 -7.95 -7.90 2.27
CA ASP A 114 -6.82 -7.18 1.71
C ASP A 114 -5.82 -6.86 2.82
N THR A 115 -4.57 -7.24 2.58
CA THR A 115 -3.47 -7.13 3.54
C THR A 115 -2.32 -6.30 2.98
N CYS A 116 -1.59 -5.61 3.86
CA CYS A 116 -0.36 -4.95 3.49
C CYS A 116 0.69 -5.96 3.02
N LYS A 117 1.21 -5.75 1.80
CA LYS A 117 2.20 -6.65 1.21
C LYS A 117 3.65 -6.38 1.61
N GLN A 118 3.89 -5.36 2.42
CA GLN A 118 5.24 -4.94 2.84
C GLN A 118 6.24 -4.89 1.67
N CYS A 119 5.83 -4.22 0.58
CA CYS A 119 6.55 -4.20 -0.69
C CYS A 119 8.03 -3.83 -0.51
N LYS A 120 8.92 -4.51 -1.25
CA LYS A 120 10.35 -4.18 -1.32
C LYS A 120 10.56 -2.72 -1.72
N GLU A 121 9.82 -2.28 -2.73
CA GLU A 121 9.76 -0.91 -3.22
C GLU A 121 8.37 -0.33 -2.91
N PRO A 122 8.18 0.27 -1.72
CA PRO A 122 6.88 0.73 -1.29
C PRO A 122 6.49 2.05 -1.96
N ALA A 123 5.61 1.99 -2.97
CA ALA A 123 4.99 3.16 -3.58
C ALA A 123 4.39 4.13 -2.53
N CYS A 124 3.79 3.59 -1.47
CA CYS A 124 3.28 4.39 -0.36
C CYS A 124 4.35 5.23 0.37
N ALA A 125 5.59 4.74 0.49
CA ALA A 125 6.67 5.49 1.12
C ALA A 125 7.27 6.52 0.15
N ALA A 126 7.44 6.14 -1.13
CA ALA A 126 7.89 7.05 -2.17
C ALA A 126 6.95 8.26 -2.35
N ALA A 127 5.64 8.05 -2.18
CA ALA A 127 4.65 9.12 -2.25
C ALA A 127 4.58 10.01 -0.98
N CYS A 128 5.31 9.69 0.09
CA CYS A 128 5.22 10.44 1.34
C CYS A 128 6.12 11.69 1.30
N PRO A 129 5.57 12.91 1.29
CA PRO A 129 6.37 14.13 1.14
C PRO A 129 7.26 14.43 2.36
N VAL A 130 6.92 13.88 3.53
CA VAL A 130 7.61 14.08 4.80
C VAL A 130 8.42 12.86 5.24
N GLY A 131 8.54 11.84 4.38
CA GLY A 131 9.32 10.63 4.68
C GLY A 131 8.87 9.87 5.94
N ALA A 132 7.58 9.89 6.26
CA ALA A 132 7.05 9.29 7.49
C ALA A 132 7.00 7.76 7.45
N ILE A 133 7.03 7.11 6.28
CA ILE A 133 7.01 5.65 6.18
C ILE A 133 8.44 5.13 6.11
N GLN A 134 8.87 4.44 7.16
CA GLN A 134 10.25 3.99 7.33
C GLN A 134 10.30 2.50 7.73
N PRO A 135 11.36 1.76 7.35
CA PRO A 135 11.54 0.40 7.82
C PRO A 135 11.91 0.39 9.31
N GLN A 136 11.29 -0.49 10.09
CA GLN A 136 11.78 -0.79 11.43
C GLN A 136 13.13 -1.52 11.35
N ALA A 137 14.09 -1.10 12.18
CA ALA A 137 15.45 -1.67 12.18
C ALA A 137 15.48 -3.19 12.38
N LYS A 138 14.65 -3.72 13.31
CA LYS A 138 14.65 -5.16 13.66
C LYS A 138 13.92 -6.04 12.65
N THR A 139 12.82 -5.55 12.09
CA THR A 139 11.88 -6.39 11.32
C THR A 139 11.82 -6.04 9.84
N GLY A 140 12.43 -4.93 9.42
CA GLY A 140 12.24 -4.36 8.09
C GLY A 140 10.80 -3.90 7.80
N THR A 141 9.88 -4.00 8.75
CA THR A 141 8.47 -3.64 8.55
C THR A 141 8.35 -2.16 8.25
N ARG A 142 7.70 -1.81 7.14
CA ARG A 142 7.46 -0.40 6.81
C ARG A 142 6.32 0.11 7.68
N VAL A 143 6.62 1.03 8.59
CA VAL A 143 5.65 1.60 9.52
C VAL A 143 5.58 3.10 9.34
N VAL A 144 4.44 3.68 9.72
CA VAL A 144 4.27 5.14 9.75
C VAL A 144 4.85 5.65 11.06
N ASN A 145 5.78 6.58 10.97
CA ASN A 145 6.22 7.40 12.08
C ASN A 145 5.18 8.51 12.32
N GLU A 146 4.40 8.38 13.39
CA GLU A 146 3.30 9.30 13.68
C GLU A 146 3.77 10.73 14.00
N SER A 147 5.00 10.92 14.51
CA SER A 147 5.52 12.27 14.78
C SER A 147 5.83 13.05 13.49
N LYS A 148 6.25 12.35 12.42
CA LYS A 148 6.48 12.94 11.11
C LYS A 148 5.22 13.03 10.24
N CYS A 149 4.24 12.16 10.49
CA CYS A 149 3.06 12.06 9.63
C CYS A 149 2.15 13.29 9.78
N VAL A 150 1.90 13.98 8.67
CA VAL A 150 1.01 15.16 8.61
C VAL A 150 -0.42 14.82 8.14
N GLY A 151 -0.73 13.55 7.93
CA GLY A 151 -2.10 13.12 7.57
C GLY A 151 -2.56 13.44 6.15
N CYS A 152 -1.65 13.81 5.23
CA CYS A 152 -2.02 14.26 3.88
C CYS A 152 -2.67 13.19 2.98
N GLY A 153 -2.59 11.91 3.34
CA GLY A 153 -3.24 10.84 2.59
C GLY A 153 -2.56 10.43 1.27
N ALA A 154 -1.44 11.03 0.87
CA ALA A 154 -0.72 10.65 -0.36
C ALA A 154 -0.42 9.13 -0.43
N CYS A 155 -0.07 8.53 0.71
CA CYS A 155 0.19 7.10 0.81
C CYS A 155 -1.05 6.21 0.60
N VAL A 156 -2.27 6.73 0.84
CA VAL A 156 -3.54 6.01 0.62
C VAL A 156 -3.76 5.80 -0.88
N GLY A 157 -3.67 6.88 -1.66
CA GLY A 157 -3.82 6.82 -3.12
C GLY A 157 -2.68 6.06 -3.81
N ALA A 158 -1.47 6.13 -3.27
CA ALA A 158 -0.32 5.42 -3.83
C ALA A 158 -0.29 3.92 -3.55
N CYS A 159 -1.14 3.39 -2.65
CA CYS A 159 -1.12 1.98 -2.30
C CYS A 159 -1.97 1.15 -3.28
N PRO A 160 -1.37 0.26 -4.11
CA PRO A 160 -2.14 -0.55 -5.06
C PRO A 160 -3.08 -1.57 -4.38
N TRP A 161 -2.83 -1.85 -3.11
CA TRP A 161 -3.61 -2.77 -2.29
C TRP A 161 -4.67 -2.04 -1.47
N SER A 162 -4.61 -0.70 -1.40
CA SER A 162 -5.60 0.15 -0.73
C SER A 162 -5.92 -0.27 0.71
N VAL A 163 -4.87 -0.56 1.48
CA VAL A 163 -4.90 -1.03 2.88
C VAL A 163 -4.36 -0.01 3.88
N ILE A 164 -4.13 1.22 3.43
CA ILE A 164 -3.71 2.34 4.25
C ILE A 164 -4.91 3.27 4.38
N ALA A 165 -5.19 3.75 5.58
CA ALA A 165 -6.23 4.73 5.84
C ALA A 165 -5.62 5.96 6.53
N VAL A 166 -6.28 7.11 6.43
CA VAL A 166 -6.02 8.25 7.32
C VAL A 166 -7.06 8.21 8.42
N ASP A 167 -6.60 8.23 9.65
CA ASP A 167 -7.44 8.38 10.81
C ASP A 167 -7.96 9.83 10.88
N ALA A 168 -9.29 9.99 10.85
CA ALA A 168 -9.91 11.30 10.85
C ALA A 168 -9.73 12.06 12.16
N GLU A 169 -9.51 11.37 13.26
CA GLU A 169 -9.35 11.95 14.60
C GLU A 169 -7.89 12.32 14.84
N THR A 170 -6.98 11.35 14.74
CA THR A 170 -5.55 11.58 15.00
C THR A 170 -4.84 12.32 13.87
N LYS A 171 -5.46 12.39 12.68
CA LYS A 171 -4.85 12.87 11.44
C LYS A 171 -3.57 12.14 11.08
N LYS A 172 -3.46 10.86 11.46
CA LYS A 172 -2.30 10.00 11.15
C LYS A 172 -2.69 8.89 10.19
N SER A 173 -1.79 8.58 9.26
CA SER A 173 -1.96 7.42 8.39
C SER A 173 -1.75 6.14 9.17
N LYS A 174 -2.65 5.18 9.02
CA LYS A 174 -2.62 3.87 9.67
C LYS A 174 -2.18 2.82 8.65
N LYS A 175 -1.07 2.15 8.93
CA LYS A 175 -0.45 1.11 8.10
C LYS A 175 -0.10 -0.11 8.94
N CYS A 176 -0.22 -1.30 8.37
CA CYS A 176 0.10 -2.56 9.04
C CYS A 176 1.52 -2.56 9.61
N VAL A 177 1.62 -2.85 10.91
CA VAL A 177 2.87 -2.95 11.66
C VAL A 177 3.32 -4.40 11.88
N LEU A 178 2.68 -5.37 11.20
CA LEU A 178 2.95 -6.81 11.33
C LEU A 178 2.94 -7.30 12.79
N CYS A 179 1.98 -6.86 13.62
CA CYS A 179 1.83 -7.34 15.00
C CYS A 179 1.04 -8.66 15.13
N TYR A 180 0.47 -9.16 14.02
CA TYR A 180 -0.19 -10.45 13.90
C TYR A 180 -1.42 -10.71 14.80
N GLN A 181 -1.98 -9.68 15.43
CA GLN A 181 -3.18 -9.84 16.25
C GLN A 181 -4.39 -10.28 15.43
N CYS A 182 -4.47 -9.85 14.17
CA CYS A 182 -5.49 -10.33 13.23
C CYS A 182 -5.37 -11.83 12.92
N VAL A 183 -4.16 -12.39 12.89
CA VAL A 183 -3.91 -13.82 12.69
C VAL A 183 -4.34 -14.60 13.93
N LYS A 184 -3.86 -14.19 15.11
CA LYS A 184 -4.17 -14.83 16.40
C LYS A 184 -5.66 -14.93 16.69
N ASN A 185 -6.43 -13.95 16.21
CA ASN A 185 -7.87 -13.85 16.47
C ASN A 185 -8.74 -14.28 15.26
N CYS A 186 -8.16 -14.87 14.21
CA CYS A 186 -8.92 -15.34 13.05
C CYS A 186 -9.57 -16.71 13.38
N PRO A 187 -10.91 -16.81 13.49
CA PRO A 187 -11.56 -18.05 13.92
C PRO A 187 -11.40 -19.19 12.91
N THR A 188 -11.24 -18.88 11.63
CA THR A 188 -11.16 -19.87 10.56
C THR A 188 -9.73 -20.17 10.11
N GLY A 189 -8.73 -19.47 10.65
CA GLY A 189 -7.34 -19.57 10.21
C GLY A 189 -7.11 -19.10 8.76
N SER A 190 -7.97 -18.21 8.24
CA SER A 190 -7.82 -17.62 6.91
C SER A 190 -6.60 -16.72 6.79
N LEU A 191 -6.24 -16.01 7.87
CA LEU A 191 -5.05 -15.16 7.90
C LEU A 191 -3.82 -15.96 8.34
N LYS A 192 -2.73 -15.85 7.59
CA LYS A 192 -1.45 -16.53 7.87
C LYS A 192 -0.29 -15.54 7.78
N LEU A 193 0.70 -15.74 8.63
CA LEU A 193 2.01 -15.13 8.48
C LEU A 193 2.92 -16.13 7.76
N ILE A 194 3.53 -15.70 6.66
CA ILE A 194 4.55 -16.49 5.98
C ILE A 194 5.88 -15.73 6.02
N PRO A 195 6.92 -16.28 6.66
CA PRO A 195 8.27 -15.75 6.57
C PRO A 195 8.75 -15.71 5.11
N TRP A 196 9.50 -14.68 4.74
CA TRP A 196 9.95 -14.55 3.34
C TRP A 196 10.84 -15.69 2.87
N GLN A 197 11.57 -16.35 3.77
CA GLN A 197 12.37 -17.53 3.42
C GLN A 197 11.49 -18.68 2.93
N GLU A 198 10.35 -18.90 3.58
CA GLU A 198 9.39 -19.93 3.17
C GLU A 198 8.71 -19.58 1.86
N VAL A 199 8.39 -18.31 1.61
CA VAL A 199 7.85 -17.84 0.33
C VAL A 199 8.82 -18.17 -0.81
N LYS A 200 10.11 -17.84 -0.66
CA LYS A 200 11.13 -18.12 -1.68
C LYS A 200 11.29 -19.63 -1.92
N ALA A 201 11.27 -20.43 -0.85
CA ALA A 201 11.35 -21.88 -0.96
C ALA A 201 10.11 -22.49 -1.62
N ALA A 202 8.92 -21.94 -1.39
CA ALA A 202 7.69 -22.38 -2.04
C ALA A 202 7.67 -22.04 -3.54
N VAL A 203 8.09 -20.82 -3.91
CA VAL A 203 8.16 -20.42 -5.33
C VAL A 203 9.15 -21.29 -6.10
N ARG A 204 10.34 -21.58 -5.53
CA ARG A 204 11.34 -22.44 -6.17
C ARG A 204 10.91 -23.90 -6.34
N ARG A 205 10.00 -24.40 -5.51
CA ARG A 205 9.48 -25.78 -5.61
C ARG A 205 8.38 -25.93 -6.66
N ASN A 206 7.77 -24.83 -7.09
CA ASN A 206 6.68 -24.80 -8.06
C ASN A 206 7.07 -24.06 -9.36
N ALA A 207 8.38 -23.83 -9.54
CA ALA A 207 8.97 -23.25 -10.75
C ALA A 207 9.76 -24.35 -11.46
#